data_AF-A0A9N9JGJ0-F1
#
_entry.id   AF-A0A9N9JGJ0-F1
#
_cell.length_a   1.000
_cell.length_b   1.000
_cell.length_c   1.000
_cell.angle_alpha   90.00
_cell.angle_beta   90.00
_cell.angle_gamma   90.00
#
_symmetry.space_group_name_H-M   'P 1'
#
loop_
_entity.id
_entity.type
_entity.pdbx_description
1 polymer ?
#
loop_
_entity_poly.entity_id
_entity_poly.type
_entity_poly.pdbx_seq_one_letter_code
_entity_poly.pdbx_strand_id
1 'polypeptide(L)'
;QSSTVSSKETLTQILRTYALIDQTKSAEEVIREDLVAPFIQETVSRPVLDNPSQQSTSHVYPARSTHPQSQISTKAYFTNAYSKEPLALMYNRILKFINAECYILLKITRNDLKGTSFEILVNSVWVEVVDSITKKLPVIFNPGNPNTFHKNYTISMNFLLSIESMCVSKKSLLYLRNHSSYMEFMKRWQLPVYFQLR
;
A
#
# COMPACT_ATOMS: atom_id res chain seq x y z
N GLN A 1 -2.75 27.03 12.28
CA GLN A 1 -1.49 26.40 11.83
C GLN A 1 -0.66 25.82 12.99
N SER A 2 -0.79 26.29 14.24
CA SER A 2 -0.01 25.75 15.38
C SER A 2 -0.32 24.30 15.79
N SER A 3 -1.53 23.79 15.56
CA SER A 3 -1.93 22.46 16.06
C SER A 3 -1.45 21.28 15.20
N THR A 4 -1.21 21.46 13.90
CA THR A 4 -0.68 20.38 13.03
C THR A 4 0.83 20.19 13.20
N VAL A 5 1.56 21.29 13.44
CA VAL A 5 3.00 21.28 13.75
C VAL A 5 3.23 20.55 15.06
N SER A 6 2.44 20.86 16.09
CA SER A 6 2.46 20.16 17.38
C SER A 6 2.18 18.64 17.24
N SER A 7 1.18 18.23 16.44
CA SER A 7 0.91 16.80 16.21
C SER A 7 2.05 16.07 15.51
N LYS A 8 2.70 16.68 14.51
CA LYS A 8 3.87 16.09 13.84
C LYS A 8 5.01 15.89 14.84
N GLU A 9 5.30 16.89 15.66
CA GLU A 9 6.38 16.85 16.65
C GLU A 9 6.15 15.75 17.69
N THR A 10 4.92 15.65 18.21
CA THR A 10 4.54 14.56 19.12
C THR A 10 4.72 13.19 18.47
N LEU A 11 4.27 13.00 17.24
CA LEU A 11 4.42 11.74 16.52
C LEU A 11 5.89 11.38 16.26
N THR A 12 6.71 12.36 15.85
CA THR A 12 8.16 12.19 15.71
C THR A 12 8.79 11.74 17.02
N GLN A 13 8.39 12.35 18.15
CA GLN A 13 8.94 11.99 19.44
C GLN A 13 8.53 10.57 19.86
N ILE A 14 7.27 10.17 19.63
CA ILE A 14 6.80 8.80 19.89
C ILE A 14 7.62 7.79 19.08
N LEU A 15 7.72 7.98 17.76
CA LEU A 15 8.48 7.08 16.89
C LEU A 15 9.97 7.05 17.25
N ARG A 16 10.55 8.20 17.64
CA ARG A 16 11.93 8.27 18.11
C ARG A 16 12.12 7.44 19.38
N THR A 17 11.20 7.49 20.34
CA THR A 17 11.27 6.67 21.55
C THR A 17 11.30 5.19 21.20
N TYR A 18 10.41 4.72 20.30
CA TYR A 18 10.43 3.34 19.83
C TYR A 18 11.77 2.95 19.17
N ALA A 19 12.36 3.84 18.37
CA ALA A 19 13.67 3.59 17.79
C ALA A 19 14.79 3.53 18.85
N LEU A 20 14.75 4.37 19.88
CA LEU A 20 15.76 4.41 20.94
C LEU A 20 15.76 3.14 21.81
N ILE A 21 14.60 2.51 21.98
CA ILE A 21 14.46 1.26 22.75
C ILE A 21 14.48 0.00 21.85
N ASP A 22 14.84 0.14 20.57
CA ASP A 22 14.89 -0.93 19.56
C ASP A 22 13.56 -1.69 19.37
N GLN A 23 12.44 -0.97 19.50
CA GLN A 23 11.07 -1.50 19.38
C GLN A 23 10.36 -0.96 18.13
N THR A 24 11.10 -0.70 17.04
CA THR A 24 10.52 -0.17 15.79
C THR A 24 9.44 -1.08 15.21
N LYS A 25 9.65 -2.41 15.27
CA LYS A 25 8.67 -3.41 14.84
C LYS A 25 7.35 -3.34 15.61
N SER A 26 7.41 -3.13 16.92
CA SER A 26 6.21 -3.00 17.76
C SER A 26 5.38 -1.78 17.37
N ALA A 27 6.03 -0.66 17.06
CA ALA A 27 5.34 0.51 16.53
C ALA A 27 4.74 0.26 15.13
N GLU A 28 5.43 -0.49 14.28
CA GLU A 28 4.93 -0.86 12.95
C GLU A 28 3.72 -1.79 13.02
N GLU A 29 3.67 -2.69 13.99
CA GLU A 29 2.51 -3.54 14.23
C GLU A 29 1.32 -2.71 14.68
N VAL A 30 1.50 -1.79 15.64
CA VAL A 30 0.42 -0.87 16.05
C VAL A 30 -0.08 -0.03 14.87
N ILE A 31 0.81 0.50 14.04
CA ILE A 31 0.43 1.22 12.81
C ILE A 31 -0.34 0.31 11.85
N ARG A 32 0.10 -0.96 11.72
CA ARG A 32 -0.56 -1.92 10.87
C ARG A 32 -1.98 -2.20 11.36
N GLU A 33 -2.15 -2.51 12.64
CA GLU A 33 -3.42 -2.92 13.23
C GLU A 33 -4.42 -1.76 13.33
N ASP A 34 -3.97 -0.59 13.79
CA ASP A 34 -4.89 0.51 14.15
C ASP A 34 -5.15 1.48 12.99
N LEU A 35 -4.21 1.63 12.05
CA LEU A 35 -4.34 2.58 10.94
C LEU A 35 -4.55 1.88 9.59
N VAL A 36 -3.70 0.90 9.26
CA VAL A 36 -3.68 0.33 7.91
C VAL A 36 -4.77 -0.73 7.72
N ALA A 37 -4.86 -1.70 8.64
CA ALA A 37 -5.73 -2.85 8.52
C ALA A 37 -7.21 -2.48 8.36
N PRO A 38 -7.80 -1.53 9.12
CA PRO A 38 -9.22 -1.19 8.96
C PRO A 38 -9.54 -0.76 7.53
N PHE A 39 -8.72 0.13 6.95
CA PHE A 39 -8.93 0.63 5.60
C PHE A 39 -8.66 -0.44 4.53
N ILE A 40 -7.57 -1.19 4.65
CA ILE A 40 -7.21 -2.22 3.67
C ILE A 40 -8.24 -3.35 3.67
N GLN A 41 -8.70 -3.77 4.85
CA GLN A 41 -9.66 -4.85 4.95
C GLN A 41 -11.04 -4.48 4.42
N GLU A 42 -11.46 -3.22 4.57
CA GLU A 42 -12.67 -2.67 3.95
C GLU A 42 -12.51 -2.58 2.42
N THR A 43 -11.39 -2.02 1.96
CA THR A 43 -11.12 -1.78 0.54
C THR A 43 -10.93 -3.08 -0.24
N VAL A 44 -10.25 -4.06 0.34
CA VAL A 44 -10.05 -5.40 -0.24
C VAL A 44 -11.23 -6.29 0.17
N SER A 45 -12.41 -5.98 -0.33
CA SER A 45 -13.62 -6.77 -0.12
C SER A 45 -14.20 -7.25 -1.44
N ARG A 46 -14.79 -8.46 -1.46
CA ARG A 46 -15.34 -9.10 -2.67
C ARG A 46 -16.36 -8.24 -3.45
N PRO A 47 -17.25 -7.44 -2.83
CA PRO A 47 -18.17 -6.58 -3.57
C PRO A 47 -17.50 -5.58 -4.51
N VAL A 48 -16.22 -5.26 -4.26
CA VAL A 48 -15.45 -4.32 -5.09
C VAL A 48 -15.15 -4.89 -6.47
N LEU A 49 -15.03 -6.21 -6.65
CA LEU A 49 -14.85 -6.82 -7.97
C LEU A 49 -16.16 -6.90 -8.78
N ASP A 50 -17.29 -7.01 -8.10
CA ASP A 50 -18.59 -7.29 -8.72
C ASP A 50 -19.41 -6.01 -9.02
N ASN A 51 -19.19 -4.90 -8.30
CA ASN A 51 -19.95 -3.66 -8.53
C ASN A 51 -19.14 -2.37 -8.22
N PRO A 52 -18.40 -1.81 -9.19
CA PRO A 52 -17.59 -0.59 -8.98
C PRO A 52 -18.42 0.70 -8.80
N SER A 53 -19.74 0.65 -9.00
CA SER A 53 -20.62 1.82 -9.11
C SER A 53 -21.26 2.31 -7.80
N GLN A 54 -21.10 1.58 -6.69
CA GLN A 54 -21.76 1.90 -5.43
C GLN A 54 -20.79 1.76 -4.26
N GLN A 55 -19.98 2.79 -4.01
CA GLN A 55 -19.42 3.05 -2.67
C GLN A 55 -19.00 4.53 -2.60
N SER A 56 -20.01 5.39 -2.54
CA SER A 56 -19.92 6.62 -1.76
C SER A 56 -20.15 6.21 -0.30
N THR A 57 -19.14 5.70 0.40
CA THR A 57 -19.27 5.48 1.84
C THR A 57 -19.10 6.83 2.54
N SER A 58 -20.19 7.25 3.17
CA SER A 58 -20.32 8.40 4.04
C SER A 58 -19.52 8.18 5.33
N HIS A 59 -18.19 8.20 5.27
CA HIS A 59 -17.36 8.46 6.44
C HIS A 59 -16.84 9.90 6.34
N VAL A 60 -17.57 10.79 7.01
CA VAL A 60 -17.20 12.20 7.22
C VAL A 60 -15.96 12.23 8.11
N TYR A 61 -14.79 12.17 7.50
CA TYR A 61 -13.58 12.69 8.12
C TYR A 61 -13.65 14.22 8.02
N PRO A 62 -13.52 14.98 9.12
CA PRO A 62 -13.55 16.43 9.05
C PRO A 62 -12.40 16.90 8.16
N ALA A 63 -12.75 17.54 7.05
CA ALA A 63 -11.82 18.10 6.09
C ALA A 63 -10.94 19.16 6.78
N ARG A 64 -9.68 18.83 7.05
CA ARG A 64 -8.70 19.80 7.51
C ARG A 64 -8.00 20.41 6.31
N SER A 65 -8.49 21.56 5.85
CA SER A 65 -7.95 22.26 4.69
C SER A 65 -6.60 22.92 4.96
N THR A 66 -5.78 22.92 3.90
CA THR A 66 -4.65 23.81 3.57
C THR A 66 -3.24 23.29 3.87
N HIS A 67 -2.70 22.54 2.91
CA HIS A 67 -1.28 22.57 2.59
C HIS A 67 -1.11 22.75 1.07
N PRO A 68 -0.19 23.62 0.58
CA PRO A 68 0.09 23.74 -0.83
C PRO A 68 0.67 22.42 -1.33
N GLN A 69 -0.02 21.76 -2.27
CA GLN A 69 0.47 20.57 -2.96
C GLN A 69 1.72 20.94 -3.76
N SER A 70 2.89 20.59 -3.24
CA SER A 70 4.00 20.26 -4.11
C SER A 70 3.63 18.95 -4.81
N GLN A 71 3.29 19.05 -6.10
CA GLN A 71 2.99 17.91 -6.95
C GLN A 71 4.24 17.06 -7.07
N ILE A 72 4.40 16.08 -6.17
CA ILE A 72 5.21 14.92 -6.46
C ILE A 72 4.40 14.16 -7.52
N SER A 73 4.80 14.33 -8.77
CA SER A 73 4.31 13.54 -9.90
C SER A 73 4.66 12.08 -9.62
N THR A 74 3.76 11.36 -8.95
CA THR A 74 3.73 9.91 -9.04
C THR A 74 3.43 9.62 -10.50
N LYS A 75 4.46 9.31 -11.30
CA LYS A 75 4.31 8.80 -12.66
C LYS A 75 3.24 7.72 -12.59
N ALA A 76 2.04 8.02 -13.06
CA ALA A 76 0.97 7.04 -13.11
C ALA A 76 1.41 6.01 -14.15
N TYR A 77 1.99 4.90 -13.71
CA TYR A 77 2.29 3.75 -14.56
C TYR A 77 1.01 3.04 -15.05
N PHE A 78 -0.16 3.58 -14.74
CA PHE A 78 -1.42 3.18 -15.34
C PHE A 78 -1.37 3.47 -16.84
N THR A 79 -1.08 2.43 -17.62
CA THR A 79 -1.58 2.39 -18.98
C THR A 79 -3.09 2.59 -18.92
N ASN A 80 -3.58 3.61 -19.64
CA ASN A 80 -4.99 4.02 -19.70
C ASN A 80 -5.95 2.82 -19.91
N ALA A 81 -5.46 1.76 -20.56
CA ALA A 81 -6.15 0.53 -20.92
C ALA A 81 -6.94 -0.15 -19.79
N TYR A 82 -6.45 -0.12 -18.54
CA TYR A 82 -7.10 -0.83 -17.42
C TYR A 82 -7.65 0.08 -16.32
N SER A 83 -7.72 1.39 -16.57
CA SER A 83 -8.11 2.39 -15.56
C SER A 83 -9.51 2.20 -14.96
N LYS A 84 -10.40 1.51 -15.68
CA LYS A 84 -11.79 1.23 -15.27
C LYS A 84 -11.98 -0.16 -14.65
N GLU A 85 -10.93 -0.98 -14.61
CA GLU A 85 -11.03 -2.33 -14.08
C GLU A 85 -11.19 -2.30 -12.55
N PRO A 86 -12.11 -3.08 -11.96
CA PRO A 86 -12.36 -3.06 -10.52
C PRO A 86 -11.10 -3.27 -9.67
N LEU A 87 -10.22 -4.19 -10.09
CA LEU A 87 -8.94 -4.45 -9.44
C LEU A 87 -8.01 -3.21 -9.47
N ALA A 88 -7.97 -2.51 -10.60
CA ALA A 88 -7.17 -1.29 -10.74
C ALA A 88 -7.73 -0.15 -9.87
N LEU A 89 -9.06 -0.02 -9.78
CA LEU A 89 -9.72 0.96 -8.91
C LEU A 89 -9.44 0.69 -7.43
N MET A 90 -9.49 -0.58 -7.01
CA MET A 90 -9.12 -1.00 -5.66
C MET A 90 -7.66 -0.64 -5.33
N TYR A 91 -6.71 -1.00 -6.19
CA TYR A 91 -5.29 -0.63 -6.00
C TYR A 91 -5.09 0.89 -5.96
N ASN A 92 -5.81 1.64 -6.79
CA ASN A 92 -5.78 3.10 -6.75
C ASN A 92 -6.28 3.68 -5.42
N ARG A 93 -7.34 3.10 -4.82
CA ARG A 93 -7.82 3.49 -3.49
C ARG A 93 -6.74 3.27 -2.44
N ILE A 94 -6.04 2.13 -2.49
CA ILE A 94 -4.92 1.82 -1.58
C ILE A 94 -3.77 2.82 -1.77
N LEU A 95 -3.35 3.11 -3.00
CA LEU A 95 -2.29 4.09 -3.26
C LEU A 95 -2.67 5.50 -2.78
N LYS A 96 -3.94 5.91 -2.94
CA LYS A 96 -4.43 7.19 -2.42
C LYS A 96 -4.38 7.24 -0.89
N PHE A 97 -4.81 6.18 -0.22
CA PHE A 97 -4.72 6.07 1.24
C PHE A 97 -3.28 6.20 1.73
N ILE A 98 -2.33 5.50 1.11
CA ILE A 98 -0.90 5.59 1.49
C ILE A 98 -0.39 7.04 1.37
N ASN A 99 -0.77 7.74 0.30
CA ASN A 99 -0.34 9.12 0.06
C ASN A 99 -1.08 10.17 0.91
N ALA A 100 -2.22 9.82 1.52
CA ALA A 100 -2.99 10.72 2.37
C ALA A 100 -2.71 10.46 3.85
N GLU A 101 -2.97 9.24 4.32
CA GLU A 101 -3.00 8.89 5.73
C GLU A 101 -1.63 8.42 6.24
N CYS A 102 -0.91 7.61 5.46
CA CYS A 102 0.42 7.14 5.84
C CYS A 102 1.53 8.17 5.56
N TYR A 103 1.22 9.24 4.81
CA TYR A 103 2.24 10.19 4.32
C TYR A 103 3.07 10.80 5.45
N ILE A 104 2.43 11.20 6.57
CA ILE A 104 3.15 11.85 7.66
C ILE A 104 4.11 10.90 8.37
N LEU A 105 3.69 9.65 8.61
CA LEU A 105 4.51 8.59 9.20
C LEU A 105 5.72 8.29 8.32
N LEU A 106 5.47 8.08 7.02
CA LEU A 106 6.51 7.85 6.03
C LEU A 106 7.48 9.04 5.94
N LYS A 107 6.96 10.28 5.97
CA LYS A 107 7.79 11.49 5.92
C LYS A 107 8.69 11.60 7.15
N ILE A 108 8.18 11.34 8.34
CA ILE A 108 8.94 11.40 9.60
C ILE A 108 10.06 10.35 9.58
N THR A 109 9.74 9.08 9.30
CA THR A 109 10.75 8.01 9.32
C THR A 109 11.83 8.22 8.25
N ARG A 110 11.45 8.76 7.09
CA ARG A 110 12.38 9.05 6.00
C ARG A 110 13.25 10.28 6.22
N ASN A 111 12.77 11.30 6.93
CA ASN A 111 13.47 12.58 7.03
C ASN A 111 14.09 12.82 8.40
N ASP A 112 13.29 12.60 9.44
CA ASP A 112 13.59 12.98 10.81
C ASP A 112 14.21 11.82 11.60
N LEU A 113 13.97 10.56 11.18
CA LEU A 113 14.49 9.33 11.81
C LEU A 113 15.33 8.48 10.85
N LYS A 114 16.06 9.13 9.94
CA LYS A 114 17.00 8.46 9.03
C LYS A 114 17.99 7.60 9.80
N GLY A 115 18.23 6.38 9.32
CA GLY A 115 19.19 5.45 9.91
C GLY A 115 18.60 4.52 10.98
N THR A 116 17.35 4.75 11.40
CA THR A 116 16.61 3.78 12.22
C THR A 116 16.19 2.56 11.39
N SER A 117 15.68 1.53 12.07
CA SER A 117 15.22 0.27 11.46
C SER A 117 13.77 0.31 10.95
N PHE A 118 13.11 1.48 10.95
CA PHE A 118 11.74 1.63 10.44
C PHE A 118 11.65 1.36 8.93
N GLU A 119 10.74 0.47 8.56
CA GLU A 119 10.29 0.09 7.22
C GLU A 119 8.74 0.02 7.16
N ILE A 120 8.04 1.02 7.71
CA ILE A 120 6.56 1.11 7.78
C ILE A 120 5.85 0.77 6.46
N LEU A 121 6.38 1.23 5.32
CA LEU A 121 5.81 0.93 4.00
C LEU A 121 5.78 -0.59 3.72
N VAL A 122 6.79 -1.31 4.17
CA VAL A 122 6.91 -2.76 3.97
C VAL A 122 6.15 -3.48 5.07
N ASN A 123 6.52 -3.25 6.33
CA ASN A 123 6.09 -4.07 7.47
C ASN A 123 4.63 -3.83 7.87
N SER A 124 4.12 -2.59 7.70
CA SER A 124 2.73 -2.27 8.02
C SER A 124 1.85 -2.28 6.77
N VAL A 125 2.27 -1.58 5.71
CA VAL A 125 1.40 -1.37 4.54
C VAL A 125 1.41 -2.56 3.58
N TRP A 126 2.59 -2.91 3.04
CA TRP A 126 2.70 -3.97 2.03
C TRP A 126 2.24 -5.33 2.56
N VAL A 127 2.66 -5.69 3.78
CA VAL A 127 2.25 -6.96 4.41
C VAL A 127 0.73 -7.04 4.55
N GLU A 128 0.06 -6.00 5.06
CA GLU A 128 -1.40 -6.03 5.24
C GLU A 128 -2.16 -6.09 3.91
N VAL A 129 -1.67 -5.38 2.88
CA VAL A 129 -2.22 -5.44 1.53
C VAL A 129 -2.14 -6.84 0.95
N VAL A 130 -0.96 -7.47 0.99
CA VAL A 130 -0.76 -8.81 0.45
C VAL A 130 -1.59 -9.83 1.21
N ASP A 131 -1.62 -9.76 2.54
CA ASP A 131 -2.41 -10.66 3.38
C ASP A 131 -3.89 -10.56 3.05
N SER A 132 -4.42 -9.34 2.95
CA SER A 132 -5.84 -9.11 2.64
C SER A 132 -6.20 -9.61 1.24
N ILE A 133 -5.38 -9.33 0.22
CA ILE A 133 -5.62 -9.79 -1.16
C ILE A 133 -5.58 -11.32 -1.23
N THR A 134 -4.56 -11.91 -0.62
CA THR A 134 -4.35 -13.35 -0.60
C THR A 134 -5.51 -14.09 0.05
N LYS A 135 -6.00 -13.58 1.18
CA LYS A 135 -7.09 -14.19 1.94
C LYS A 135 -8.45 -13.98 1.27
N LYS A 136 -8.73 -12.76 0.80
CA LYS A 136 -10.09 -12.37 0.38
C LYS A 136 -10.33 -12.50 -1.12
N LEU A 137 -9.28 -12.35 -1.94
CA LEU A 137 -9.35 -12.33 -3.41
C LEU A 137 -8.43 -13.38 -4.09
N PRO A 138 -8.43 -14.65 -3.67
CA PRO A 138 -7.57 -15.67 -4.29
C PRO A 138 -7.86 -15.88 -5.79
N VAL A 139 -9.07 -15.53 -6.24
CA VAL A 139 -9.51 -15.67 -7.63
C VAL A 139 -8.69 -14.86 -8.63
N ILE A 140 -8.07 -13.74 -8.21
CA ILE A 140 -7.32 -12.88 -9.14
C ILE A 140 -6.07 -13.58 -9.71
N PHE A 141 -5.58 -14.60 -9.00
CA PHE A 141 -4.39 -15.38 -9.35
C PHE A 141 -4.71 -16.63 -10.20
N ASN A 142 -5.99 -16.90 -10.50
CA ASN A 142 -6.38 -18.15 -11.17
C ASN A 142 -6.02 -18.14 -12.68
N PRO A 143 -5.14 -19.04 -13.16
CA PRO A 143 -4.74 -19.07 -14.57
C PRO A 143 -5.79 -19.69 -15.51
N GLY A 144 -6.87 -20.29 -14.98
CA GLY A 144 -7.89 -21.00 -15.77
C GLY A 144 -8.63 -20.17 -16.81
N ASN A 145 -8.56 -18.83 -16.72
CA ASN A 145 -8.91 -17.93 -17.83
C ASN A 145 -7.67 -17.08 -18.19
N PRO A 146 -6.92 -17.43 -19.24
CA PRO A 146 -5.67 -16.75 -19.59
C PRO A 146 -5.81 -15.24 -19.83
N ASN A 147 -6.94 -14.78 -20.39
CA ASN A 147 -7.14 -13.36 -20.67
C ASN A 147 -7.38 -12.55 -19.40
N THR A 148 -8.27 -13.04 -18.52
CA THR A 148 -8.51 -12.41 -17.21
C THR A 148 -7.27 -12.47 -16.35
N PHE A 149 -6.56 -13.61 -16.34
CA PHE A 149 -5.31 -13.78 -15.62
C PHE A 149 -4.25 -12.76 -16.07
N HIS A 150 -4.02 -12.64 -17.38
CA HIS A 150 -3.05 -11.68 -17.93
C HIS A 150 -3.39 -10.25 -17.52
N LYS A 151 -4.67 -9.86 -17.65
CA LYS A 151 -5.15 -8.54 -17.23
C LYS A 151 -4.90 -8.29 -15.74
N ASN A 152 -5.27 -9.23 -14.87
CA ASN A 152 -5.05 -9.12 -13.43
C ASN A 152 -3.57 -9.04 -13.07
N TYR A 153 -2.73 -9.85 -13.73
CA TYR A 153 -1.28 -9.82 -13.57
C TYR A 153 -0.72 -8.45 -13.92
N THR A 154 -1.05 -7.92 -15.10
CA THR A 154 -0.57 -6.61 -15.54
C THR A 154 -0.99 -5.49 -14.59
N ILE A 155 -2.26 -5.46 -14.17
CA ILE A 155 -2.76 -4.47 -13.21
C ILE A 155 -1.99 -4.56 -11.88
N SER A 156 -1.75 -5.77 -11.39
CA SER A 156 -1.07 -6.02 -10.12
C SER A 156 0.42 -5.69 -10.17
N MET A 157 1.10 -5.94 -11.30
CA MET A 157 2.50 -5.54 -11.50
C MET A 157 2.65 -4.03 -11.56
N ASN A 158 1.71 -3.30 -12.17
CA ASN A 158 1.72 -1.83 -12.13
C ASN A 158 1.52 -1.28 -10.72
N PHE A 159 0.65 -1.91 -9.92
CA PHE A 159 0.49 -1.58 -8.50
C PHE A 159 1.80 -1.83 -7.72
N LEU A 160 2.43 -2.98 -7.95
CA LEU A 160 3.71 -3.33 -7.32
C LEU A 160 4.81 -2.31 -7.65
N LEU A 161 4.95 -1.94 -8.92
CA LEU A 161 5.89 -0.89 -9.35
C LEU A 161 5.60 0.46 -8.67
N SER A 162 4.33 0.77 -8.41
CA SER A 162 3.96 1.98 -7.67
C SER A 162 4.43 1.91 -6.22
N ILE A 163 4.28 0.76 -5.54
CA ILE A 163 4.80 0.54 -4.19
C ILE A 163 6.34 0.62 -4.17
N GLU A 164 7.01 -0.05 -5.12
CA GLU A 164 8.48 0.01 -5.22
C GLU A 164 8.98 1.45 -5.44
N SER A 165 8.25 2.27 -6.21
CA SER A 165 8.59 3.67 -6.44
C SER A 165 8.51 4.53 -5.17
N MET A 166 7.74 4.08 -4.17
CA MET A 166 7.64 4.75 -2.88
C MET A 166 8.84 4.44 -1.96
N CYS A 167 9.66 3.43 -2.26
CA CYS A 167 10.92 3.18 -1.56
C CYS A 167 11.96 4.24 -1.94
N VAL A 168 12.32 5.11 -1.00
CA VAL A 168 13.22 6.25 -1.25
C VAL A 168 14.70 5.84 -1.28
N SER A 169 15.04 4.65 -0.75
CA SER A 169 16.41 4.14 -0.70
C SER A 169 16.53 2.76 -1.36
N LYS A 170 17.70 2.46 -1.92
CA LYS A 170 18.03 1.13 -2.45
C LYS A 170 17.92 0.04 -1.37
N LYS A 171 18.25 0.38 -0.12
CA LYS A 171 18.13 -0.53 1.03
C LYS A 171 16.67 -0.95 1.26
N SER A 172 15.76 0.03 1.32
CA SER A 172 14.32 -0.24 1.52
C SER A 172 13.71 -1.00 0.34
N LEU A 173 14.10 -0.67 -0.90
CA LEU A 173 13.66 -1.42 -2.09
C LEU A 173 14.15 -2.89 -2.05
N LEU A 174 15.42 -3.10 -1.70
CA LEU A 174 15.97 -4.46 -1.56
C LEU A 174 15.29 -5.22 -0.42
N TYR A 175 14.99 -4.54 0.69
CA TYR A 175 14.25 -5.11 1.80
C TYR A 175 12.84 -5.56 1.37
N LEU A 176 12.09 -4.69 0.67
CA LEU A 176 10.79 -5.02 0.10
C LEU A 176 10.85 -6.25 -0.82
N ARG A 177 11.78 -6.27 -1.79
CA ARG A 177 11.89 -7.37 -2.77
C ARG A 177 12.31 -8.70 -2.15
N ASN A 178 13.02 -8.66 -1.02
CA ASN A 178 13.40 -9.87 -0.27
C ASN A 178 12.41 -10.21 0.86
N HIS A 179 11.37 -9.40 1.06
CA HIS A 179 10.38 -9.66 2.09
C HIS A 179 9.54 -10.90 1.72
N SER A 180 9.22 -11.74 2.71
CA SER A 180 8.49 -13.00 2.49
C SER A 180 7.14 -12.77 1.81
N SER A 181 6.40 -11.73 2.20
CA SER A 181 5.12 -11.37 1.57
C SER A 181 5.28 -10.93 0.11
N TYR A 182 6.39 -10.30 -0.27
CA TYR A 182 6.68 -9.96 -1.67
C TYR A 182 6.90 -11.24 -2.49
N MET A 183 7.75 -12.14 -2.00
CA MET A 183 8.06 -13.39 -2.69
C MET A 183 6.80 -14.27 -2.84
N GLU A 184 6.00 -14.38 -1.78
CA GLU A 184 4.75 -15.14 -1.79
C GLU A 184 3.73 -14.53 -2.78
N PHE A 185 3.60 -13.20 -2.80
CA PHE A 185 2.76 -12.51 -3.77
C PHE A 185 3.17 -12.81 -5.23
N MET A 186 4.47 -12.80 -5.52
CA MET A 186 4.99 -13.12 -6.84
C MET A 186 4.77 -14.59 -7.21
N LYS A 187 4.99 -15.52 -6.27
CA LYS A 187 4.83 -16.96 -6.46
C LYS A 187 3.39 -17.33 -6.84
N ARG A 188 2.39 -16.62 -6.30
CA ARG A 188 0.96 -16.87 -6.54
C ARG A 188 0.53 -16.74 -7.99
N TRP A 189 1.25 -15.95 -8.79
CA TRP A 189 0.92 -15.79 -10.21
C TRP A 189 1.24 -17.05 -11.04
N GLN A 190 1.97 -18.05 -10.54
CA GLN A 190 2.12 -19.34 -11.23
C GLN A 190 2.41 -19.22 -12.75
N LEU A 191 3.27 -18.27 -13.13
CA LEU A 191 3.52 -17.93 -14.53
C LEU A 191 3.86 -19.14 -15.44
N PRO A 192 4.58 -20.17 -14.97
CA PRO A 192 4.79 -21.38 -15.76
C PRO A 192 3.49 -22.06 -16.23
N VAL A 193 2.46 -22.13 -15.37
CA VAL A 193 1.16 -22.71 -15.72
C VAL A 193 0.45 -21.86 -16.77
N TYR A 194 0.47 -20.54 -16.58
CA TYR A 194 -0.14 -19.61 -17.54
C TYR A 194 0.48 -19.72 -18.94
N PHE A 195 1.81 -19.84 -19.05
CA PHE A 195 2.48 -20.00 -20.34
C PHE A 195 2.23 -21.36 -21.01
N GLN A 196 1.74 -22.37 -20.28
CA GLN A 196 1.30 -23.64 -20.87
C GLN A 196 -0.12 -23.56 -21.47
N LEU A 197 -0.93 -22.60 -21.04
CA LEU A 197 -2.32 -22.42 -21.47
C LEU A 197 -2.48 -21.44 -22.64
N ARG A 198 -1.38 -20.85 -23.12
CA ARG A 198 -1.31 -19.95 -24.28
C ARG A 198 -0.40 -20.52 -25.34
#